data_AF-A0AAD5GD17-F1
#
_entry.id   AF-A0AAD5GD17-F1
#
_cell.length_a   1.000
_cell.length_b   1.000
_cell.length_c   1.000
_cell.angle_alpha   90.00
_cell.angle_beta   90.00
_cell.angle_gamma   90.00
#
_symmetry.space_group_name_H-M   'P 1'
#
loop_
_entity.id
_entity.type
_entity.pdbx_description
1 polymer ?
#
loop_
_entity_poly.entity_id
_entity_poly.type
_entity_poly.pdbx_seq_one_letter_code
_entity_poly.pdbx_strand_id
1 'polypeptide(L)'
;AINKSLSALSRVICELEKKEKAKLPKKELHIFRDSKLTYLLKPCLEGDSKTLMFVNVSPDQSSVDESLSSLRFAARVNSCEIGNPRPQTTKQSKTTPSNITAKWYNQ
;
A
#
# COMPACT_ATOMS: atom_id res chain seq x y z
N ALA A 1 -17.19 4.90 18.60
CA ALA A 1 -17.35 3.54 18.03
C ALA A 1 -15.98 2.90 17.85
N ILE A 2 -15.78 1.70 18.41
CA ILE A 2 -14.50 0.96 18.43
C ILE A 2 -13.99 0.69 17.00
N ASN A 3 -14.89 0.40 16.06
CA ASN A 3 -14.54 -0.03 14.71
C ASN A 3 -14.55 1.09 13.66
N LYS A 4 -14.53 2.36 14.06
CA LYS A 4 -14.59 3.50 13.11
C LYS A 4 -13.46 3.43 12.08
N SER A 5 -12.25 3.05 12.51
CA SER A 5 -11.08 2.90 11.63
C SER A 5 -11.25 1.77 10.62
N LEU A 6 -11.79 0.61 11.03
CA LEU A 6 -12.06 -0.53 10.14
C LEU A 6 -13.12 -0.21 9.09
N SER A 7 -14.20 0.47 9.50
CA SER A 7 -15.24 0.93 8.57
C SER A 7 -14.69 1.95 7.57
N ALA A 8 -13.86 2.90 8.03
CA ALA A 8 -13.20 3.86 7.15
C ALA A 8 -12.28 3.15 6.14
N LEU A 9 -11.48 2.17 6.60
CA LEU A 9 -10.61 1.38 5.73
C LEU A 9 -11.41 0.60 4.69
N SER A 10 -12.52 -0.03 5.08
CA SER A 10 -13.40 -0.71 4.12
C SER A 10 -13.90 0.22 3.02
N ARG A 11 -14.32 1.44 3.38
CA ARG A 11 -14.77 2.43 2.40
C ARG A 11 -13.63 2.91 1.49
N VAL A 12 -12.43 3.10 2.02
CA VAL A 12 -11.22 3.42 1.24
C VAL A 12 -10.97 2.37 0.17
N ILE A 13 -10.94 1.08 0.55
CA ILE A 13 -10.68 -0.03 -0.38
C ILE A 13 -11.74 -0.09 -1.48
N CYS A 14 -13.02 0.05 -1.14
CA CYS A 14 -14.09 0.07 -2.14
C CYS A 14 -13.95 1.23 -3.13
N GLU A 15 -13.54 2.42 -2.69
CA GLU A 15 -13.34 3.58 -3.58
C GLU A 15 -12.08 3.43 -4.44
N LEU A 16 -11.02 2.80 -3.94
CA LEU A 16 -9.82 2.48 -4.72
C LEU A 16 -10.15 1.47 -5.84
N GLU A 17 -10.87 0.40 -5.52
CA GLU A 17 -11.31 -0.62 -6.49
C GLU A 17 -12.17 -0.01 -7.61
N LYS A 18 -13.12 0.87 -7.26
CA LYS A 18 -13.95 1.58 -8.25
C LYS A 18 -13.12 2.48 -9.16
N LYS A 19 -12.17 3.22 -8.59
CA LYS A 19 -11.30 4.12 -9.34
C LYS A 19 -10.41 3.38 -10.32
N GLU A 20 -9.88 2.25 -9.91
CA GLU A 20 -9.08 1.36 -10.75
C GLU A 20 -9.91 0.89 -11.95
N LYS A 21 -11.10 0.33 -11.69
CA LYS A 21 -12.04 -0.13 -12.72
C LYS A 21 -12.46 0.99 -13.68
N ALA A 22 -12.68 2.19 -13.17
CA ALA A 22 -13.07 3.35 -13.97
C ALA A 22 -11.90 4.10 -14.64
N LYS A 23 -10.65 3.67 -14.42
CA LYS A 23 -9.41 4.32 -14.92
C LYS A 23 -9.39 5.84 -14.66
N LEU A 24 -9.91 6.25 -13.50
CA LEU A 24 -10.02 7.66 -13.15
C LEU A 24 -8.64 8.26 -12.80
N PRO A 25 -8.45 9.57 -13.01
CA PRO A 25 -7.21 10.24 -12.64
C PRO A 25 -6.93 10.14 -11.13
N LYS A 26 -5.64 10.16 -10.77
CA LYS A 26 -5.13 10.11 -9.38
C LYS A 26 -5.49 11.38 -8.61
N LYS A 27 -6.77 11.57 -8.30
CA LYS A 27 -7.27 12.63 -7.43
C LYS A 27 -7.25 12.16 -5.98
N GLU A 28 -6.84 13.02 -5.05
CA GLU A 28 -6.81 12.70 -3.62
C GLU A 28 -8.16 12.18 -3.11
N LEU A 29 -8.15 11.03 -2.44
CA LEU A 29 -9.30 10.50 -1.72
C LEU A 29 -9.41 11.14 -0.33
N HIS A 30 -10.41 12.00 -0.14
CA HIS A 30 -10.65 12.63 1.17
C HIS A 30 -10.97 11.62 2.28
N ILE A 31 -11.49 10.45 1.90
CA ILE A 31 -11.92 9.39 2.82
C ILE A 31 -10.77 8.80 3.66
N PHE A 32 -9.51 8.96 3.23
CA PHE A 32 -8.36 8.61 4.09
C PHE A 32 -8.33 9.43 5.39
N ARG A 33 -8.97 10.60 5.42
CA ARG A 33 -9.01 11.49 6.60
C ARG A 33 -10.13 11.12 7.59
N ASP A 34 -11.01 10.17 7.25
CA ASP A 34 -12.13 9.75 8.11
C ASP A 34 -11.66 9.05 9.41
N SER A 35 -10.42 8.55 9.42
CA SER A 35 -9.76 7.99 10.61
C SER A 35 -8.24 8.22 10.61
N LYS A 36 -7.63 8.29 11.81
CA LYS A 36 -6.16 8.38 11.94
C LYS A 36 -5.46 7.17 11.32
N LEU A 37 -6.04 5.97 11.42
CA LEU A 37 -5.47 4.75 10.85
C LEU A 37 -5.38 4.83 9.32
N THR A 38 -6.49 5.14 8.65
CA THR A 38 -6.52 5.29 7.20
C THR A 38 -5.61 6.40 6.73
N TYR A 39 -5.49 7.48 7.49
CA TYR A 39 -4.58 8.57 7.17
C TYR A 39 -3.12 8.11 7.15
N LEU A 40 -2.71 7.34 8.17
CA LEU A 40 -1.35 6.77 8.23
C LEU A 40 -1.10 5.74 7.14
N LEU A 41 -2.13 4.98 6.74
CA LEU A 41 -2.04 3.95 5.69
C LEU A 41 -2.14 4.52 4.26
N LYS A 42 -2.47 5.80 4.08
CA LYS A 42 -2.59 6.43 2.75
C LYS A 42 -1.38 6.16 1.83
N PRO A 43 -0.11 6.27 2.29
CA PRO A 43 1.04 5.96 1.43
C PRO A 43 1.12 4.49 1.01
N CYS A 44 0.61 3.57 1.82
CA CYS A 44 0.55 2.14 1.53
C CYS A 44 -0.55 1.78 0.52
N LEU A 45 -1.61 2.59 0.45
CA LEU A 45 -2.84 2.28 -0.31
C LEU A 45 -3.07 3.16 -1.55
N GLU A 46 -2.40 4.31 -1.66
CA GLU A 46 -2.49 5.24 -2.81
C GLU A 46 -1.09 5.55 -3.42
N GLY A 47 -0.02 5.05 -2.80
CA GLY A 47 1.37 5.32 -3.16
C GLY A 47 2.09 4.16 -3.86
N ASP A 48 3.40 4.33 -4.03
CA ASP A 48 4.32 3.35 -4.62
C ASP A 48 4.83 2.40 -3.52
N SER A 49 3.92 1.57 -3.00
CA SER A 49 4.19 0.69 -1.87
C SER A 49 3.75 -0.73 -2.17
N LYS A 50 4.51 -1.70 -1.67
CA LYS A 50 4.10 -3.11 -1.66
C LYS A 50 3.39 -3.37 -0.34
N THR A 51 2.08 -3.55 -0.40
CA THR A 51 1.25 -3.76 0.78
C THR A 51 0.85 -5.24 0.87
N LEU A 52 1.11 -5.84 2.04
CA LEU A 52 0.70 -7.19 2.38
C LEU A 52 -0.26 -7.12 3.55
N MET A 53 -1.37 -7.85 3.46
CA MET A 53 -2.36 -7.96 4.53
C MET A 53 -2.42 -9.40 5.05
N PHE A 54 -2.27 -9.57 6.36
CA PHE A 54 -2.56 -10.83 7.05
C PHE A 54 -3.99 -10.81 7.59
N VAL A 55 -4.70 -11.90 7.42
CA VAL A 55 -6.10 -12.06 7.85
C VAL A 55 -6.14 -13.23 8.81
N ASN A 56 -6.33 -12.92 10.09
CA ASN A 56 -6.40 -13.93 11.13
C ASN A 56 -7.87 -14.35 11.30
N VAL A 57 -8.14 -15.63 11.09
CA VAL A 57 -9.47 -16.23 11.24
C VAL A 57 -9.45 -17.29 12.33
N SER A 58 -10.59 -17.50 12.97
CA SER A 58 -10.75 -18.54 13.98
C SER A 58 -11.49 -19.74 13.37
N PRO A 59 -11.09 -20.99 13.69
CA PRO A 59 -11.78 -22.18 13.22
C PRO A 59 -13.05 -22.50 14.03
N ASP A 60 -13.32 -21.78 15.12
CA ASP A 60 -14.45 -22.05 16.01
C ASP A 60 -15.80 -21.71 15.37
N GLN A 61 -16.81 -22.55 15.60
CA GLN A 61 -18.14 -22.41 15.01
C GLN A 61 -18.83 -21.09 15.40
N SER A 62 -18.60 -20.58 16.62
CA SER A 62 -19.18 -19.31 17.07
C SER A 62 -18.60 -18.09 16.34
N SER A 63 -17.43 -18.26 15.71
CA SER A 63 -16.70 -17.20 15.02
C SER A 63 -16.87 -17.21 13.49
N VAL A 64 -17.74 -18.08 12.96
CA VAL A 64 -17.91 -18.28 11.51
C VAL A 64 -18.35 -17.00 10.82
N ASP A 65 -19.31 -16.25 11.37
CA ASP A 65 -19.83 -15.03 10.73
C ASP A 65 -18.78 -13.91 10.65
N GLU A 66 -18.00 -13.73 11.72
CA GLU A 66 -16.92 -12.74 11.76
C GLU A 66 -15.72 -13.16 10.89
N SER A 67 -15.43 -14.47 10.84
CA SER A 67 -14.39 -15.02 9.96
C SER A 67 -14.78 -14.86 8.48
N LEU A 68 -16.04 -15.14 8.14
CA LEU A 68 -16.57 -14.91 6.79
C LEU A 68 -16.51 -13.42 6.42
N SER A 69 -16.87 -12.54 7.34
CA SER A 69 -16.79 -11.08 7.14
C SER A 69 -15.34 -10.62 6.88
N SER A 70 -14.38 -11.17 7.62
CA SER A 70 -12.94 -10.92 7.45
C SER A 70 -12.43 -11.42 6.10
N LEU A 71 -12.80 -12.65 5.69
CA LEU A 71 -12.42 -13.22 4.39
C LEU A 71 -13.03 -12.44 3.22
N ARG A 72 -14.28 -12.03 3.31
CA ARG A 72 -14.93 -11.17 2.30
C ARG A 72 -14.23 -9.81 2.18
N PHE A 73 -13.76 -9.25 3.29
CA PHE A 73 -12.96 -8.03 3.26
C PHE A 73 -11.61 -8.26 2.60
N ALA A 74 -10.91 -9.35 2.94
CA ALA A 74 -9.64 -9.74 2.33
C ALA A 74 -9.76 -9.92 0.81
N ALA A 75 -10.83 -10.55 0.34
CA ALA A 75 -11.08 -10.74 -1.09
C ALA A 75 -11.17 -9.39 -1.84
N ARG A 76 -11.81 -8.37 -1.25
CA ARG A 76 -11.87 -7.01 -1.83
C ARG A 76 -10.52 -6.31 -1.83
N VAL A 77 -9.74 -6.47 -0.77
CA VAL A 77 -8.38 -5.91 -0.69
C VAL A 77 -7.51 -6.54 -1.78
N ASN A 78 -7.61 -7.85 -1.99
CA ASN A 78 -6.86 -8.57 -3.01
C ASN A 78 -7.24 -8.19 -4.44
N SER A 79 -8.49 -7.78 -4.69
CA SER A 79 -8.93 -7.30 -6.01
C SER A 79 -8.59 -5.84 -6.29
N CYS A 80 -8.01 -5.12 -5.33
CA CYS A 80 -7.62 -3.72 -5.48
C CYS A 80 -6.14 -3.64 -5.89
N GLU A 81 -5.86 -3.27 -7.12
CA GLU A 81 -4.49 -3.02 -7.57
C GLU A 81 -4.06 -1.61 -7.18
N ILE A 82 -3.16 -1.53 -6.20
CA ILE A 82 -2.59 -0.26 -5.71
C ILE A 82 -1.48 0.20 -6.65
N GLY A 83 -1.83 0.41 -7.93
CA GLY A 83 -0.93 0.84 -8.99
C GLY A 83 0.25 -0.11 -9.27
N ASN A 84 0.91 0.09 -10.40
CA ASN A 84 2.17 -0.61 -10.66
C ASN A 84 3.27 0.02 -9.80
N PRO A 85 3.88 -0.72 -8.86
CA PRO A 85 5.04 -0.21 -8.14
C PRO A 85 6.14 0.07 -9.15
N ARG A 86 6.71 1.28 -9.11
CA ARG A 86 7.82 1.59 -10.01
C ARG A 86 9.02 0.76 -9.54
N PRO A 87 9.73 0.08 -10.44
CA PRO A 87 10.97 -0.57 -10.06
C PRO A 87 11.88 0.48 -9.44
N GLN A 88 12.14 0.37 -8.15
CA GLN A 88 13.25 1.10 -7.53
C GLN A 88 14.53 0.41 -7.99
N THR A 89 14.94 0.66 -9.24
CA THR A 89 16.32 0.46 -9.62
C THR A 89 17.13 1.38 -8.73
N THR A 90 17.79 0.81 -7.73
CA THR A 90 18.99 1.37 -7.15
C THR A 90 19.91 1.68 -8.32
N LYS A 91 19.92 2.94 -8.77
CA LYS A 91 21.05 3.44 -9.53
C LYS A 91 22.20 3.34 -8.55
N GLN A 92 22.98 2.24 -8.60
CA GLN A 92 24.34 2.26 -8.12
C GLN A 92 24.95 3.46 -8.81
N SER A 93 25.14 4.55 -8.05
CA SER A 93 26.02 5.61 -8.46
C SER A 93 27.37 4.93 -8.67
N LYS A 94 27.72 4.66 -9.93
CA LYS A 94 29.10 4.43 -10.32
C LYS A 94 29.82 5.75 -10.01
N THR A 95 30.25 5.92 -8.77
CA THR A 95 31.33 6.85 -8.45
C THR A 95 32.54 6.29 -9.16
N THR A 96 32.76 6.73 -10.39
CA THR A 96 34.07 6.64 -11.03
C THR A 96 35.05 7.25 -10.03
N PRO A 97 36.07 6.51 -9.54
CA PRO A 97 37.11 7.14 -8.74
C PRO A 97 37.80 8.14 -9.65
N SER A 98 37.63 9.42 -9.37
CA SER A 98 38.33 10.49 -10.06
C SER A 98 39.83 10.34 -9.79
N ASN A 99 40.56 9.70 -10.72
CA ASN A 99 41.97 9.89 -11.05
C ASN A 99 42.92 10.30 -9.89
N ILE A 100 42.90 9.60 -8.76
CA ILE A 100 43.93 9.77 -7.71
C ILE A 100 45.28 9.24 -8.22
N THR A 101 45.27 8.23 -9.11
CA THR A 101 46.47 7.63 -9.72
C THR A 101 47.21 8.54 -10.70
N ALA A 102 46.58 9.57 -11.27
CA ALA A 102 47.26 10.49 -12.20
C ALA A 102 48.14 11.54 -11.49
N LYS A 103 48.00 11.72 -10.17
CA LYS A 103 48.82 12.68 -9.40
C LYS A 103 50.15 12.12 -8.88
N TRP A 104 50.31 10.80 -8.83
CA TRP A 104 51.52 10.17 -8.28
C TRP A 104 52.64 9.93 -9.29
N TYR A 105 52.39 10.13 -10.60
CA TYR A 105 53.38 9.87 -11.65
C TYR A 105 54.24 11.09 -12.05
N ASN A 106 53.98 12.28 -11.48
CA ASN A 106 54.69 13.52 -11.82
C ASN A 106 55.31 14.22 -10.61
N GLN A 107 55.90 13.47 -9.67
CA GLN A 107 56.76 14.04 -8.63
C GLN A 107 58.06 13.27 -8.52
#